data_AF-A0A354ZIG2-F1
#
_entry.id   AF-A0A354ZIG2-F1
#
_cell.length_a   1.000
_cell.length_b   1.000
_cell.length_c   1.000
_cell.angle_alpha   90.00
_cell.angle_beta   90.00
_cell.angle_gamma   90.00
#
_symmetry.space_group_name_H-M   'P 1'
#
loop_
_entity.id
_entity.type
_entity.pdbx_description
1 polymer ?
#
loop_
_entity_poly.entity_id
_entity_poly.type
_entity_poly.pdbx_seq_one_letter_code
_entity_poly.pdbx_strand_id
1 'polypeptide(L)'
;MTPEDVARAVELACIVEVMAPKPGNVNRDHDFADTVCEDFLVSAWAVAPVFARARELSVGELILGARRATSRFVTANTNLGIILLLAPLAKAAVRREPGDLRERLRRVLDGLTIRDSSLAYTAIRETHPGGLGRIAEHDVSGEPTITLLEAMDVAKSRDSVASEYCSCYELTFELAYPALLECVANCESWQIAVVQAFLAVLAQVPDTLIARKVGQETA
;
A
#
# COMPACT_ATOMS: atom_id res chain seq x y z
N MET A 1 19.05 4.59 -1.32
CA MET A 1 19.13 3.17 -1.76
C MET A 1 19.31 3.11 -3.28
N THR A 2 19.88 2.03 -3.81
CA THR A 2 19.83 1.80 -5.27
C THR A 2 18.40 1.40 -5.67
N PRO A 3 17.99 1.58 -6.94
CA PRO A 3 16.68 1.11 -7.38
C PRO A 3 16.49 -0.41 -7.21
N GLU A 4 17.56 -1.19 -7.32
CA GLU A 4 17.53 -2.64 -7.10
C GLU A 4 17.27 -3.00 -5.64
N ASP A 5 17.90 -2.29 -4.68
CA ASP A 5 17.61 -2.48 -3.25
C ASP A 5 16.13 -2.18 -2.92
N VAL A 6 15.57 -1.14 -3.56
CA VAL A 6 14.17 -0.78 -3.39
C VAL A 6 13.23 -1.85 -3.95
N ALA A 7 13.54 -2.41 -5.13
CA ALA A 7 12.78 -3.51 -5.71
C ALA A 7 12.76 -4.74 -4.80
N ARG A 8 13.92 -5.14 -4.26
CA ARG A 8 14.03 -6.26 -3.31
C ARG A 8 13.28 -6.00 -2.01
N ALA A 9 13.33 -4.78 -1.50
CA ALA A 9 12.58 -4.39 -0.30
C ALA A 9 11.05 -4.45 -0.53
N VAL A 10 10.58 -4.01 -1.70
CA VAL A 10 9.15 -4.08 -2.08
C VAL A 10 8.70 -5.53 -2.23
N GLU A 11 9.46 -6.36 -2.94
CA GLU A 11 9.17 -7.79 -3.10
C GLU A 11 9.09 -8.49 -1.74
N LEU A 12 10.10 -8.26 -0.88
CA LEU A 12 10.13 -8.83 0.45
C LEU A 12 8.95 -8.36 1.31
N ALA A 13 8.59 -7.07 1.25
CA ALA A 13 7.45 -6.55 1.99
C ALA A 13 6.13 -7.23 1.57
N CYS A 14 5.91 -7.43 0.26
CA CYS A 14 4.74 -8.14 -0.26
C CYS A 14 4.71 -9.62 0.18
N ILE A 15 5.86 -10.31 0.16
CA ILE A 15 5.96 -11.71 0.61
C ILE A 15 5.68 -11.81 2.12
N VAL A 16 6.32 -10.94 2.91
CA VAL A 16 6.15 -10.89 4.36
C VAL A 16 4.69 -10.65 4.73
N GLU A 17 3.99 -9.81 3.97
CA GLU A 17 2.58 -9.48 4.21
C GLU A 17 1.65 -10.70 4.08
N VAL A 18 1.78 -11.53 3.05
CA VAL A 18 0.90 -12.71 2.90
C VAL A 18 1.32 -13.88 3.80
N MET A 19 2.60 -14.00 4.11
CA MET A 19 3.11 -15.14 4.88
C MET A 19 2.85 -15.01 6.39
N ALA A 20 2.48 -13.83 6.88
CA ALA A 20 2.07 -13.61 8.27
C ALA A 20 0.57 -13.88 8.43
N PRO A 21 0.14 -14.85 9.26
CA PRO A 21 -1.25 -15.30 9.37
C PRO A 21 -2.11 -14.31 10.18
N LYS A 22 -2.35 -13.13 9.60
CA LYS A 22 -3.18 -12.09 10.20
C LYS A 22 -4.67 -12.44 10.07
N PRO A 23 -5.48 -12.23 11.12
CA PRO A 23 -6.93 -12.42 11.04
C PRO A 23 -7.54 -11.66 9.87
N GLY A 24 -8.37 -12.33 9.07
CA GLY A 24 -9.05 -11.70 7.94
C GLY A 24 -8.21 -11.51 6.68
N ASN A 25 -6.98 -12.07 6.61
CA ASN A 25 -6.14 -12.08 5.42
C ASN A 25 -5.90 -13.49 4.89
N VAL A 26 -5.67 -13.58 3.57
CA VAL A 26 -5.07 -14.76 2.95
C VAL A 26 -3.68 -14.98 3.52
N ASN A 27 -3.35 -16.24 3.80
CA ASN A 27 -2.01 -16.67 4.19
C ASN A 27 -1.78 -18.13 3.76
N ARG A 28 -0.59 -18.67 4.06
CA ARG A 28 -0.21 -20.04 3.69
C ARG A 28 -1.24 -21.12 4.11
N ASP A 29 -1.91 -20.91 5.24
CA ASP A 29 -2.83 -21.90 5.82
C ASP A 29 -4.30 -21.53 5.60
N HIS A 30 -4.59 -20.38 4.99
CA HIS A 30 -5.94 -19.88 4.79
C HIS A 30 -6.09 -19.09 3.48
N ASP A 31 -6.81 -19.65 2.52
CA ASP A 31 -7.18 -19.01 1.28
C ASP A 31 -8.60 -18.41 1.32
N PHE A 32 -8.88 -17.51 0.39
CA PHE A 32 -10.25 -17.09 0.05
C PHE A 32 -10.78 -17.85 -1.16
N ALA A 33 -12.09 -17.74 -1.40
CA ALA A 33 -12.74 -18.44 -2.51
C ALA A 33 -12.20 -18.04 -3.89
N ASP A 34 -11.68 -16.82 -4.00
CA ASP A 34 -11.25 -16.17 -5.25
C ASP A 34 -9.78 -15.70 -5.21
N THR A 35 -9.04 -15.98 -4.14
CA THR A 35 -7.63 -15.56 -4.00
C THR A 35 -6.87 -16.49 -3.06
N VAL A 36 -5.70 -16.97 -3.51
CA VAL A 36 -4.85 -17.90 -2.75
C VAL A 36 -3.49 -17.27 -2.41
N CYS A 37 -2.74 -17.87 -1.47
CA CYS A 37 -1.41 -17.40 -1.07
C CYS A 37 -0.44 -17.23 -2.27
N GLU A 38 -0.45 -18.16 -3.21
CA GLU A 38 0.41 -18.15 -4.40
C GLU A 38 0.17 -16.92 -5.28
N ASP A 39 -1.07 -16.43 -5.35
CA ASP A 39 -1.40 -15.22 -6.09
C ASP A 39 -0.62 -14.01 -5.55
N PHE A 40 -0.51 -13.88 -4.22
CA PHE A 40 0.27 -12.79 -3.60
C PHE A 40 1.77 -12.95 -3.86
N LEU A 41 2.30 -14.17 -3.82
CA LEU A 41 3.72 -14.44 -4.09
C LEU A 41 4.09 -14.10 -5.54
N VAL A 42 3.24 -14.50 -6.49
CA VAL A 42 3.41 -14.14 -7.92
C VAL A 42 3.30 -12.63 -8.10
N SER A 43 2.37 -11.99 -7.41
CA SER A 43 2.23 -10.53 -7.42
C SER A 43 3.46 -9.81 -6.86
N ALA A 44 4.06 -10.31 -5.77
CA ALA A 44 5.29 -9.76 -5.20
C ALA A 44 6.45 -9.78 -6.21
N TRP A 45 6.64 -10.92 -6.86
CA TRP A 45 7.62 -11.08 -7.93
C TRP A 45 7.33 -10.16 -9.14
N ALA A 46 6.07 -10.07 -9.55
CA ALA A 46 5.67 -9.30 -10.73
C ALA A 46 5.89 -7.78 -10.58
N VAL A 47 5.72 -7.22 -9.38
CA VAL A 47 5.90 -5.78 -9.15
C VAL A 47 7.37 -5.37 -9.06
N ALA A 48 8.27 -6.26 -8.64
CA ALA A 48 9.66 -5.92 -8.37
C ALA A 48 10.39 -5.25 -9.55
N PRO A 49 10.29 -5.75 -10.81
CA PRO A 49 10.90 -5.10 -11.97
C PRO A 49 10.36 -3.68 -12.25
N VAL A 50 9.11 -3.40 -11.89
CA VAL A 50 8.54 -2.04 -12.02
C VAL A 50 9.15 -1.11 -10.98
N PHE A 51 9.24 -1.55 -9.73
CA PHE A 51 9.83 -0.78 -8.64
C PHE A 51 11.34 -0.58 -8.80
N ALA A 52 12.04 -1.46 -9.52
CA ALA A 52 13.43 -1.26 -9.94
C ALA A 52 13.62 -0.01 -10.83
N ARG A 53 12.54 0.55 -11.37
CA ARG A 53 12.54 1.78 -12.17
C ARG A 53 12.07 3.01 -11.39
N ALA A 54 11.99 2.95 -10.07
CA ALA A 54 11.52 4.06 -9.22
C ALA A 54 12.29 5.38 -9.42
N ARG A 55 13.54 5.33 -9.90
CA ARG A 55 14.30 6.54 -10.24
C ARG A 55 13.69 7.27 -11.44
N GLU A 56 13.27 6.53 -12.45
CA GLU A 56 12.75 7.03 -13.73
C GLU A 56 11.25 7.36 -13.65
N LEU A 57 10.46 6.45 -13.08
CA LEU A 57 9.00 6.51 -13.12
C LEU A 57 8.43 7.46 -12.07
N SER A 58 7.33 8.13 -12.39
CA SER A 58 6.53 8.88 -11.42
C SER A 58 5.82 7.95 -10.42
N VAL A 59 5.21 8.50 -9.38
CA VAL A 59 4.44 7.69 -8.41
C VAL A 59 3.25 7.02 -9.09
N GLY A 60 2.48 7.75 -9.91
CA GLY A 60 1.38 7.19 -10.67
C GLY A 60 1.82 6.13 -11.68
N GLU A 61 2.98 6.32 -12.32
CA GLU A 61 3.54 5.33 -13.26
C GLU A 61 3.99 4.05 -12.54
N LEU A 62 4.55 4.14 -11.34
CA LEU A 62 4.82 2.99 -10.49
C LEU A 62 3.52 2.24 -10.12
N ILE A 63 2.48 2.97 -9.70
CA ILE A 63 1.20 2.39 -9.29
C ILE A 63 0.55 1.63 -10.46
N LEU A 64 0.35 2.29 -11.60
CA LEU A 64 -0.29 1.67 -12.76
C LEU A 64 0.58 0.55 -13.36
N GLY A 65 1.88 0.77 -13.46
CA GLY A 65 2.83 -0.22 -13.97
C GLY A 65 2.83 -1.49 -13.13
N ALA A 66 2.85 -1.36 -11.80
CA ALA A 66 2.84 -2.48 -10.87
C ALA A 66 1.51 -3.23 -10.93
N ARG A 67 0.37 -2.52 -10.95
CA ARG A 67 -0.95 -3.14 -11.09
C ARG A 67 -1.05 -3.97 -12.37
N ARG A 68 -0.61 -3.41 -13.50
CA ARG A 68 -0.61 -4.11 -14.80
C ARG A 68 0.39 -5.25 -14.86
N ALA A 69 1.52 -5.15 -14.16
CA ALA A 69 2.47 -6.24 -14.07
C ALA A 69 1.86 -7.45 -13.34
N THR A 70 1.21 -7.20 -12.20
CA THR A 70 0.46 -8.22 -11.46
C THR A 70 -0.69 -8.81 -12.30
N SER A 71 -1.49 -7.98 -12.98
CA SER A 71 -2.66 -8.44 -13.73
C SER A 71 -2.37 -9.36 -14.91
N ARG A 72 -1.10 -9.46 -15.33
CA ARG A 72 -0.68 -10.41 -16.39
C ARG A 72 -0.62 -11.86 -15.90
N PHE A 73 -0.54 -12.06 -14.59
CA PHE A 73 -0.35 -13.38 -13.99
C PHE A 73 -1.48 -13.73 -13.02
N VAL A 74 -2.09 -12.73 -12.40
CA VAL A 74 -3.08 -12.90 -11.33
C VAL A 74 -4.30 -12.04 -11.61
N THR A 75 -5.49 -12.63 -11.60
CA THR A 75 -6.76 -11.93 -11.80
C THR A 75 -7.21 -11.20 -10.53
N ALA A 76 -6.97 -11.80 -9.36
CA ALA A 76 -7.33 -11.28 -8.05
C ALA A 76 -6.62 -9.95 -7.68
N ASN A 77 -7.28 -9.13 -6.87
CA ASN A 77 -6.68 -7.95 -6.26
C ASN A 77 -5.88 -8.33 -5.01
N THR A 78 -4.60 -8.64 -5.21
CA THR A 78 -3.71 -9.09 -4.13
C THR A 78 -2.95 -7.97 -3.46
N ASN A 79 -2.63 -6.88 -4.17
CA ASN A 79 -1.62 -5.95 -3.66
C ASN A 79 -1.84 -4.48 -4.04
N LEU A 80 -3.00 -4.05 -4.55
CA LEU A 80 -3.17 -2.64 -4.94
C LEU A 80 -2.94 -1.67 -3.76
N GLY A 81 -3.49 -1.97 -2.58
CA GLY A 81 -3.27 -1.14 -1.38
C GLY A 81 -1.79 -1.08 -0.98
N ILE A 82 -1.08 -2.21 -1.08
CA ILE A 82 0.36 -2.31 -0.82
C ILE A 82 1.14 -1.46 -1.84
N ILE A 83 0.81 -1.56 -3.14
CA ILE A 83 1.42 -0.77 -4.21
C ILE A 83 1.21 0.72 -3.96
N LEU A 84 -0.01 1.15 -3.60
CA LEU A 84 -0.33 2.53 -3.29
C LEU A 84 0.52 3.02 -2.10
N LEU A 85 0.68 2.23 -1.04
CA LEU A 85 1.53 2.62 0.09
C LEU A 85 3.03 2.65 -0.27
N LEU A 86 3.53 1.71 -1.06
CA LEU A 86 4.95 1.57 -1.35
C LEU A 86 5.46 2.49 -2.45
N ALA A 87 4.64 2.89 -3.43
CA ALA A 87 5.08 3.72 -4.56
C ALA A 87 5.75 5.05 -4.15
N PRO A 88 5.17 5.89 -3.27
CA PRO A 88 5.82 7.13 -2.86
C PRO A 88 7.06 6.87 -1.96
N LEU A 89 7.04 5.83 -1.12
CA LEU A 89 8.20 5.40 -0.33
C LEU A 89 9.38 4.97 -1.22
N ALA A 90 9.10 4.18 -2.26
CA ALA A 90 10.11 3.77 -3.25
C ALA A 90 10.73 4.98 -3.95
N LYS A 91 9.91 5.96 -4.34
CA LYS A 91 10.38 7.21 -4.93
C LYS A 91 11.24 8.01 -3.95
N ALA A 92 10.87 8.06 -2.68
CA ALA A 92 11.64 8.73 -1.63
C ALA A 92 12.97 8.03 -1.32
N ALA A 93 13.01 6.71 -1.37
CA ALA A 93 14.19 5.90 -1.04
C ALA A 93 15.32 5.99 -2.10
N VAL A 94 14.98 6.26 -3.37
CA VAL A 94 15.96 6.42 -4.46
C VAL A 94 16.46 7.86 -4.64
N ARG A 95 15.80 8.85 -4.02
CA ARG A 95 16.24 10.26 -4.02
C ARG A 95 17.58 10.39 -3.27
N ARG A 96 18.46 11.24 -3.80
CA ARG A 96 19.79 11.51 -3.24
C ARG A 96 19.86 12.79 -2.39
N GLU A 97 18.73 13.49 -2.28
CA GLU A 97 18.64 14.70 -1.49
C GLU A 97 18.88 14.41 0.01
N PRO A 98 19.43 15.37 0.77
CA PRO A 98 19.57 15.26 2.22
C PRO A 98 18.22 15.07 2.94
N GLY A 99 18.31 14.50 4.13
CA GLY A 99 17.20 14.25 5.04
C GLY A 99 17.00 12.76 5.34
N ASP A 100 16.11 12.45 6.27
CA ASP A 100 15.67 11.08 6.51
C ASP A 100 14.68 10.61 5.41
N LEU A 101 14.18 9.37 5.54
CA LEU A 101 13.23 8.82 4.56
C LEU A 101 11.89 9.57 4.56
N ARG A 102 11.39 9.98 5.74
CA ARG A 102 10.09 10.64 5.88
C ARG A 102 10.13 12.09 5.38
N GLU A 103 11.24 12.79 5.57
CA GLU A 103 11.48 14.11 4.98
C GLU A 103 11.51 14.05 3.46
N ARG A 104 12.19 13.04 2.88
CA ARG A 104 12.16 12.83 1.42
C ARG A 104 10.79 12.41 0.91
N LEU A 105 10.05 11.62 1.69
CA LEU A 105 8.68 11.22 1.38
C LEU A 105 7.75 12.44 1.32
N ARG A 106 7.85 13.36 2.28
CA ARG A 106 7.07 14.61 2.27
C ARG A 106 7.24 15.36 0.96
N ARG A 107 8.49 15.54 0.50
CA ARG A 107 8.77 16.18 -0.81
C ARG A 107 8.24 15.40 -2.02
N VAL A 108 8.10 14.08 -1.91
CA VAL A 108 7.45 13.26 -2.95
C VAL A 108 5.95 13.52 -2.95
N LEU A 109 5.31 13.51 -1.78
CA LEU A 109 3.87 13.72 -1.61
C LEU A 109 3.46 15.14 -2.04
N ASP A 110 4.20 16.17 -1.62
CA ASP A 110 3.98 17.57 -2.00
C ASP A 110 4.15 17.80 -3.51
N GLY A 111 4.90 16.92 -4.18
CA GLY A 111 5.16 16.97 -5.62
C GLY A 111 4.24 16.12 -6.48
N LEU A 112 3.21 15.49 -5.91
CA LEU A 112 2.26 14.66 -6.65
C LEU A 112 1.43 15.50 -7.63
N THR A 113 1.21 14.97 -8.82
CA THR A 113 0.57 15.71 -9.92
C THR A 113 -0.83 15.18 -10.26
N ILE A 114 -1.58 15.93 -11.07
CA ILE A 114 -2.85 15.46 -11.66
C ILE A 114 -2.62 14.21 -12.52
N ARG A 115 -1.47 14.13 -13.22
CA ARG A 115 -1.10 12.94 -14.00
C ARG A 115 -0.91 11.72 -13.10
N ASP A 116 -0.28 11.88 -11.93
CA ASP A 116 -0.17 10.78 -10.97
C ASP A 116 -1.55 10.32 -10.51
N SER A 117 -2.49 11.26 -10.31
CA SER A 117 -3.88 10.94 -9.97
C SER A 117 -4.57 10.13 -11.08
N SER A 118 -4.46 10.57 -12.34
CA SER A 118 -5.11 9.88 -13.48
C SER A 118 -4.60 8.45 -13.65
N LEU A 119 -3.29 8.24 -13.47
CA LEU A 119 -2.69 6.90 -13.52
C LEU A 119 -3.10 6.02 -12.33
N ALA A 120 -3.16 6.58 -11.11
CA ALA A 120 -3.67 5.87 -9.94
C ALA A 120 -5.15 5.50 -10.07
N TYR A 121 -6.00 6.41 -10.56
CA TYR A 121 -7.41 6.15 -10.82
C TYR A 121 -7.58 5.04 -11.86
N THR A 122 -6.78 5.07 -12.92
CA THR A 122 -6.75 3.99 -13.93
C THR A 122 -6.38 2.65 -13.28
N ALA A 123 -5.36 2.60 -12.43
CA ALA A 123 -4.98 1.38 -11.72
C ALA A 123 -6.11 0.86 -10.82
N ILE A 124 -6.78 1.75 -10.08
CA ILE A 124 -7.94 1.41 -9.23
C ILE A 124 -9.07 0.82 -10.09
N ARG A 125 -9.43 1.46 -11.21
CA ARG A 125 -10.46 0.97 -12.12
C ARG A 125 -10.14 -0.41 -12.71
N GLU A 126 -8.89 -0.64 -13.12
CA GLU A 126 -8.40 -1.93 -13.66
C GLU A 126 -8.38 -3.04 -12.60
N THR A 127 -8.62 -2.71 -11.32
CA THR A 127 -8.64 -3.68 -10.22
C THR A 127 -10.04 -4.21 -9.92
N HIS A 128 -11.08 -3.63 -10.54
CA HIS A 128 -12.49 -3.93 -10.26
C HIS A 128 -12.80 -4.08 -8.76
N PRO A 129 -12.49 -3.06 -7.92
CA PRO A 129 -12.49 -3.25 -6.48
C PRO A 129 -13.92 -3.40 -5.96
N GLY A 130 -14.18 -4.42 -5.16
CA GLY A 130 -15.42 -4.52 -4.40
C GLY A 130 -15.53 -3.40 -3.37
N GLY A 131 -16.72 -2.79 -3.23
CA GLY A 131 -17.03 -1.94 -2.08
C GLY A 131 -16.52 -0.49 -2.11
N LEU A 132 -16.13 0.05 -3.27
CA LEU A 132 -15.76 1.48 -3.37
C LEU A 132 -16.92 2.45 -3.18
N GLY A 133 -18.17 1.99 -3.41
CA GLY A 133 -19.33 2.88 -3.48
C GLY A 133 -19.23 3.87 -4.65
N ARG A 134 -20.28 4.67 -4.87
CA ARG A 134 -20.24 5.83 -5.78
C ARG A 134 -20.10 7.09 -4.94
N ILE A 135 -19.32 8.06 -5.41
CA ILE A 135 -19.08 9.33 -4.72
C ILE A 135 -19.53 10.47 -5.64
N ALA A 136 -20.11 11.53 -5.08
CA ALA A 136 -20.57 12.66 -5.88
C ALA A 136 -19.42 13.52 -6.42
N GLU A 137 -18.31 13.62 -5.68
CA GLU A 137 -17.14 14.44 -6.04
C GLU A 137 -15.88 13.56 -6.16
N HIS A 138 -15.12 13.78 -7.25
CA HIS A 138 -13.87 13.09 -7.55
C HIS A 138 -13.95 11.55 -7.50
N ASP A 139 -15.06 11.01 -8.02
CA ASP A 139 -15.24 9.57 -8.17
C ASP A 139 -14.18 8.98 -9.11
N VAL A 140 -13.56 7.88 -8.68
CA VAL A 140 -12.51 7.18 -9.43
C VAL A 140 -12.95 6.66 -10.80
N SER A 141 -14.25 6.61 -11.06
CA SER A 141 -14.82 6.30 -12.38
C SER A 141 -14.55 7.40 -13.44
N GLY A 142 -14.26 8.63 -13.03
CA GLY A 142 -13.95 9.76 -13.93
C GLY A 142 -12.45 10.03 -14.12
N GLU A 143 -12.13 11.07 -14.91
CA GLU A 143 -10.77 11.62 -14.98
C GLU A 143 -10.58 12.67 -13.86
N PRO A 144 -9.50 12.59 -13.09
CA PRO A 144 -9.25 13.55 -12.01
C PRO A 144 -8.81 14.90 -12.55
N THR A 145 -9.27 15.96 -11.89
CA THR A 145 -8.84 17.35 -12.13
C THR A 145 -7.93 17.89 -11.02
N ILE A 146 -7.65 17.06 -10.01
CA ILE A 146 -6.87 17.37 -8.82
C ILE A 146 -5.64 16.45 -8.74
N THR A 147 -4.65 16.85 -7.97
CA THR A 147 -3.45 16.05 -7.71
C THR A 147 -3.78 14.77 -6.93
N LEU A 148 -2.87 13.79 -6.96
CA LEU A 148 -3.09 12.55 -6.22
C LEU A 148 -3.21 12.80 -4.71
N LEU A 149 -2.46 13.75 -4.14
CA LEU A 149 -2.55 14.07 -2.71
C LEU A 149 -3.90 14.68 -2.35
N GLU A 150 -4.42 15.60 -3.16
CA GLU A 150 -5.77 16.17 -2.99
C GLU A 150 -6.85 15.09 -3.11
N ALA A 151 -6.70 14.15 -4.07
CA ALA A 151 -7.62 13.03 -4.21
C ALA A 151 -7.61 12.11 -2.97
N MET A 152 -6.44 11.87 -2.37
CA MET A 152 -6.32 11.14 -1.10
C MET A 152 -6.96 11.92 0.05
N ASP A 153 -6.86 13.26 0.08
CA ASP A 153 -7.49 14.08 1.12
C ASP A 153 -9.02 13.93 1.14
N VAL A 154 -9.65 13.85 -0.03
CA VAL A 154 -11.09 13.57 -0.18
C VAL A 154 -11.48 12.19 0.39
N ALA A 155 -10.56 11.21 0.39
CA ALA A 155 -10.82 9.84 0.81
C ALA A 155 -10.36 9.51 2.25
N LYS A 156 -9.52 10.36 2.87
CA LYS A 156 -8.78 10.05 4.12
C LYS A 156 -9.63 9.60 5.31
N SER A 157 -10.86 10.10 5.42
CA SER A 157 -11.74 9.79 6.56
C SER A 157 -12.31 8.37 6.55
N ARG A 158 -12.26 7.70 5.40
CA ARG A 158 -12.83 6.35 5.20
C ARG A 158 -11.81 5.34 4.70
N ASP A 159 -10.60 5.75 4.36
CA ASP A 159 -9.59 4.93 3.72
C ASP A 159 -8.22 5.17 4.38
N SER A 160 -7.66 4.13 5.00
CA SER A 160 -6.42 4.24 5.75
C SER A 160 -5.20 4.53 4.87
N VAL A 161 -5.18 4.03 3.62
CA VAL A 161 -4.10 4.35 2.66
C VAL A 161 -4.13 5.85 2.34
N ALA A 162 -5.32 6.39 2.09
CA ALA A 162 -5.48 7.82 1.85
C ALA A 162 -5.11 8.67 3.07
N SER A 163 -5.43 8.20 4.29
CA SER A 163 -5.01 8.83 5.55
C SER A 163 -3.50 8.89 5.71
N GLU A 164 -2.78 7.82 5.35
CA GLU A 164 -1.31 7.80 5.38
C GLU A 164 -0.69 8.80 4.41
N TYR A 165 -1.24 8.95 3.20
CA TYR A 165 -0.79 9.99 2.28
C TYR A 165 -0.90 11.40 2.89
N CYS A 166 -2.02 11.71 3.54
CA CYS A 166 -2.30 13.03 4.08
C CYS A 166 -1.52 13.35 5.36
N SER A 167 -1.22 12.33 6.17
CA SER A 167 -0.45 12.46 7.42
C SER A 167 1.06 12.29 7.23
N CYS A 168 1.53 12.12 5.98
CA CYS A 168 2.91 11.77 5.68
C CYS A 168 3.36 10.50 6.44
N TYR A 169 2.49 9.49 6.40
CA TYR A 169 2.68 8.13 6.90
C TYR A 169 2.87 8.07 8.41
N GLU A 170 2.09 8.86 9.14
CA GLU A 170 2.17 8.94 10.60
C GLU A 170 1.97 7.58 11.27
N LEU A 171 0.95 6.81 10.86
CA LEU A 171 0.69 5.49 11.44
C LEU A 171 1.86 4.54 11.16
N THR A 172 2.38 4.54 9.93
CA THR A 172 3.51 3.68 9.55
C THR A 172 4.77 4.04 10.34
N PHE A 173 5.15 5.32 10.41
CA PHE A 173 6.42 5.73 11.02
C PHE A 173 6.38 5.80 12.54
N GLU A 174 5.25 6.18 13.14
CA GLU A 174 5.16 6.48 14.57
C GLU A 174 4.60 5.31 15.39
N LEU A 175 3.84 4.40 14.75
CA LEU A 175 3.27 3.25 15.44
C LEU A 175 3.72 1.91 14.85
N ALA A 176 3.40 1.64 13.57
CA ALA A 176 3.58 0.32 12.99
C ALA A 176 5.06 -0.10 12.90
N TYR A 177 5.93 0.82 12.46
CA TYR A 177 7.37 0.54 12.34
C TYR A 177 8.05 0.34 13.70
N PRO A 178 7.87 1.21 14.72
CA PRO A 178 8.37 0.95 16.07
C PRO A 178 7.86 -0.37 16.67
N ALA A 179 6.56 -0.65 16.55
CA ALA A 179 5.98 -1.91 17.04
C ALA A 179 6.60 -3.12 16.35
N LEU A 180 6.81 -3.06 15.03
CA LEU A 180 7.46 -4.14 14.29
C LEU A 180 8.91 -4.36 14.74
N LEU A 181 9.69 -3.30 14.98
CA LEU A 181 11.06 -3.42 15.47
C LEU A 181 11.11 -4.08 16.86
N GLU A 182 10.23 -3.66 17.76
CA GLU A 182 10.10 -4.28 19.08
C GLU A 182 9.70 -5.76 18.97
N CYS A 183 8.72 -6.08 18.13
CA CYS A 183 8.27 -7.45 17.95
C CYS A 183 9.35 -8.33 17.31
N VAL A 184 10.11 -7.83 16.34
CA VAL A 184 11.22 -8.57 15.73
C VAL A 184 12.31 -8.89 16.74
N ALA A 185 12.55 -8.01 17.72
CA ALA A 185 13.53 -8.25 18.77
C ALA A 185 13.08 -9.28 19.82
N ASN A 186 11.76 -9.43 20.02
CA ASN A 186 11.20 -10.19 21.15
C ASN A 186 10.42 -11.45 20.75
N CYS A 187 10.04 -11.61 19.48
CA CYS A 187 9.29 -12.77 19.00
C CYS A 187 10.21 -13.86 18.44
N GLU A 188 9.74 -15.11 18.53
CA GLU A 188 10.48 -16.29 18.07
C GLU A 188 10.65 -16.37 16.54
N SER A 189 9.80 -15.66 15.79
CA SER A 189 9.86 -15.60 14.34
C SER A 189 9.37 -14.25 13.81
N TRP A 190 9.82 -13.89 12.61
CA TRP A 190 9.38 -12.66 11.95
C TRP A 190 7.89 -12.70 11.59
N GLN A 191 7.32 -13.87 11.30
CA GLN A 191 5.89 -14.00 11.01
C GLN A 191 5.06 -13.61 12.24
N ILE A 192 5.45 -14.11 13.42
CA ILE A 192 4.81 -13.74 14.68
C ILE A 192 5.01 -12.25 14.94
N ALA A 193 6.21 -11.71 14.68
CA ALA A 193 6.47 -10.29 14.88
C ALA A 193 5.55 -9.40 14.03
N VAL A 194 5.30 -9.76 12.77
CA VAL A 194 4.36 -9.04 11.89
C VAL A 194 2.93 -9.14 12.39
N VAL A 195 2.50 -10.32 12.86
CA VAL A 195 1.16 -10.47 13.45
C VAL A 195 1.01 -9.62 14.71
N GLN A 196 2.01 -9.59 15.59
CA GLN A 196 1.97 -8.77 16.80
C GLN A 196 1.98 -7.27 16.49
N ALA A 197 2.79 -6.83 15.52
CA ALA A 197 2.78 -5.44 15.06
C ALA A 197 1.41 -5.05 14.47
N PHE A 198 0.80 -5.94 13.69
CA PHE A 198 -0.56 -5.75 13.19
C PHE A 198 -1.57 -5.58 14.33
N LEU A 199 -1.52 -6.44 15.35
CA LEU A 199 -2.42 -6.35 16.50
C LEU A 199 -2.20 -5.07 17.32
N ALA A 200 -0.94 -4.60 17.45
CA ALA A 200 -0.62 -3.35 18.13
C ALA A 200 -1.20 -2.13 17.40
N VAL A 201 -1.22 -2.16 16.06
CA VAL A 201 -1.89 -1.14 15.24
C VAL A 201 -3.40 -1.23 15.38
N LEU A 202 -3.97 -2.44 15.23
CA LEU A 202 -5.42 -2.68 15.29
C LEU A 202 -6.02 -2.30 16.65
N ALA A 203 -5.25 -2.45 17.74
CA ALA A 203 -5.67 -2.03 19.08
C ALA A 203 -5.82 -0.50 19.24
N GLN A 204 -5.24 0.30 18.34
CA GLN A 204 -5.27 1.76 18.41
C GLN A 204 -6.04 2.40 17.25
N VAL A 205 -6.10 1.73 16.10
CA VAL A 205 -6.72 2.24 14.88
C VAL A 205 -7.74 1.22 14.36
N PRO A 206 -9.06 1.54 14.42
CA PRO A 206 -10.11 0.70 13.87
C PRO A 206 -9.88 0.40 12.38
N ASP A 207 -10.14 -0.84 11.97
CA ASP A 207 -9.98 -1.24 10.58
C ASP A 207 -11.09 -0.63 9.71
N THR A 208 -10.72 0.23 8.75
CA THR A 208 -11.69 0.92 7.89
C THR A 208 -12.52 0.00 6.99
N LEU A 209 -12.01 -1.18 6.60
CA LEU A 209 -12.76 -2.17 5.83
C LEU A 209 -13.78 -2.90 6.70
N ILE A 210 -13.42 -3.21 7.95
CA ILE A 210 -14.35 -3.75 8.95
C ILE A 210 -15.41 -2.70 9.27
N ALA A 211 -15.02 -1.45 9.53
CA ALA A 211 -15.94 -0.35 9.81
C ALA A 211 -16.94 -0.11 8.68
N ARG A 212 -16.53 -0.26 7.41
CA ARG A 212 -17.44 -0.17 6.25
C ARG A 212 -18.47 -1.30 6.20
N LYS A 213 -18.14 -2.49 6.74
CA LYS A 213 -19.03 -3.67 6.73
C LYS A 213 -19.96 -3.73 7.94
N VAL A 214 -19.48 -3.37 9.13
CA VAL A 214 -20.20 -3.59 10.41
C VAL A 214 -20.34 -2.33 11.29
N GLY A 215 -19.90 -1.16 10.81
CA GLY A 215 -19.99 0.11 11.53
C GLY A 215 -18.80 0.40 12.44
N GLN A 216 -18.62 1.68 12.80
CA GLN A 216 -17.48 2.18 13.58
C GLN A 216 -17.46 1.70 15.04
N GLU A 217 -18.62 1.42 15.65
CA GLU A 217 -18.66 0.94 17.04
C GLU A 217 -18.16 -0.51 17.19
N THR A 218 -18.25 -1.30 16.11
CA THR A 218 -17.88 -2.73 16.11
C THR A 218 -16.46 -2.96 15.59
N ALA A 219 -15.91 -1.99 14.84
CA ALA A 219 -14.60 -2.06 14.19
C ALA A 219 -13.48 -1.56 15.09
#